data_AF-A0A821J0Q4-F1
#
_entry.id   AF-A0A821J0Q4-F1
#
_cell.length_a   1.000
_cell.length_b   1.000
_cell.length_c   1.000
_cell.angle_alpha   90.00
_cell.angle_beta   90.00
_cell.angle_gamma   90.00
#
_symmetry.space_group_name_H-M   'P 1'
#
loop_
_entity.id
_entity.type
_entity.pdbx_description
1 polymer ?
#
loop_
_entity_poly.entity_id
_entity_poly.type
_entity_poly.pdbx_seq_one_letter_code
_entity_poly.pdbx_strand_id
1 'polypeptide(L)'
;ILEINEIKRVQGVIENVRQYIDEVNAWFEGATNNVFSIIKNTFISKKWTEKEYQTLDFDKAEKAFCYLNACKTIRILFKSQCTSIFNDLVNVIKEYSKFIHEDNEKCFESIKDYQCQDNKVLFNKARIFLNNLREISEIKMKYPHVFSCFANVKIIEYWQNELANYLHDLSDEMAELKRKQQTEALSIKLSIVKALSKLDSFSLDEKYNDLHQKYQDVFLSQTTDACRQVMDAIKNGDYERVALEMSALQAANGVEGNFLKQAKRELRKSVEHLLNKTKDEAMRGESIQIEGIKSVVENLKQIECAKRFIHEYLSTPDEIGECILEVKKIIGDWIKRFIDNIKALITIYNFSEANQKMDSLLSMHMLLKKCSPDDVSSQIEAVKQFEKDVVFNIVYKY
;
A
#
# COMPACT_ATOMS: atom_id res chain seq x y z
N ILE A 1 10.07 -86.72 59.17
CA ILE A 1 8.63 -86.40 58.99
C ILE A 1 8.34 -84.95 59.36
N LEU A 2 8.73 -84.49 60.57
CA LEU A 2 8.57 -83.09 61.00
C LEU A 2 9.20 -82.07 60.03
N GLU A 3 10.46 -82.25 59.63
CA GLU A 3 11.15 -81.34 58.68
C GLU A 3 10.49 -81.29 57.29
N ILE A 4 9.92 -82.41 56.82
CA ILE A 4 9.20 -82.48 55.54
C ILE A 4 7.90 -81.68 55.59
N ASN A 5 7.21 -81.66 56.73
CA ASN A 5 5.99 -80.88 56.92
C ASN A 5 6.29 -79.37 57.02
N GLU A 6 7.44 -78.99 57.59
CA GLU A 6 7.89 -77.59 57.62
C GLU A 6 8.27 -77.09 56.22
N ILE A 7 8.98 -77.88 55.42
CA ILE A 7 9.30 -77.55 54.02
C ILE A 7 8.03 -77.35 53.19
N LYS A 8 7.02 -78.23 53.33
CA LYS A 8 5.71 -78.07 52.66
C LYS A 8 4.99 -76.80 53.08
N ARG A 9 5.07 -76.42 54.36
CA ARG A 9 4.48 -75.18 54.86
C ARG A 9 5.17 -73.94 54.30
N VAL A 10 6.50 -73.94 54.21
CA VAL A 10 7.27 -72.86 53.58
C VAL A 10 6.93 -72.76 52.08
N GLN A 11 6.81 -73.90 51.40
CA GLN A 11 6.44 -73.95 49.98
C GLN A 11 5.05 -73.35 49.71
N GLY A 12 4.06 -73.66 50.55
CA GLY A 12 2.73 -73.03 50.46
C GLY A 12 2.74 -71.52 50.74
N VAL A 13 3.61 -71.04 51.64
CA VAL A 13 3.80 -69.59 51.85
C VAL A 13 4.43 -68.92 50.62
N ILE A 14 5.43 -69.55 50.00
CA ILE A 14 6.07 -69.05 48.77
C ILE A 14 5.06 -68.97 47.62
N GLU A 15 4.22 -69.99 47.45
CA GLU A 15 3.17 -70.01 46.42
C GLU A 15 2.14 -68.90 46.63
N ASN A 16 1.68 -68.69 47.87
CA ASN A 16 0.77 -67.59 48.21
C ASN A 16 1.41 -66.21 47.97
N VAL A 17 2.66 -66.01 48.37
CA VAL A 17 3.40 -64.76 48.10
C VAL A 17 3.54 -64.52 46.61
N ARG A 18 3.83 -65.56 45.83
CA ARG A 18 3.91 -65.49 44.37
C ARG A 18 2.57 -65.09 43.75
N GLN A 19 1.47 -65.68 44.21
CA GLN A 19 0.13 -65.32 43.73
C GLN A 19 -0.19 -63.84 44.01
N TYR A 20 0.10 -63.33 45.21
CA TYR A 20 -0.11 -61.91 45.52
C TYR A 20 0.77 -61.00 44.66
N ILE A 21 2.03 -61.38 44.40
CA ILE A 21 2.90 -60.64 43.48
C ILE A 21 2.29 -60.60 42.08
N ASP A 22 1.78 -61.73 41.57
CA ASP A 22 1.18 -61.82 40.24
C ASP A 22 -0.11 -61.00 40.14
N GLU A 23 -0.96 -60.99 41.18
CA GLU A 23 -2.17 -60.16 41.25
C GLU A 23 -1.85 -58.65 41.24
N VAL A 24 -0.88 -58.22 42.06
CA VAL A 24 -0.41 -56.83 42.08
C VAL A 24 0.20 -56.43 40.74
N ASN A 25 0.94 -57.35 40.11
CA ASN A 25 1.49 -57.13 38.79
C ASN A 25 0.38 -56.91 37.77
N ALA A 26 -0.57 -57.84 37.65
CA ALA A 26 -1.68 -57.75 36.70
C ALA A 26 -2.50 -56.46 36.88
N TRP A 27 -2.75 -56.04 38.13
CA TRP A 27 -3.41 -54.77 38.40
C TRP A 27 -2.59 -53.56 37.89
N PHE A 28 -1.28 -53.54 38.16
CA PHE A 28 -0.39 -52.49 37.68
C PHE A 28 -0.29 -52.47 36.14
N GLU A 29 -0.27 -53.64 35.50
CA GLU A 29 -0.28 -53.78 34.04
C GLU A 29 -1.57 -53.19 33.44
N GLY A 30 -2.72 -53.56 34.01
CA GLY A 30 -4.03 -53.05 33.59
C GLY A 30 -4.13 -51.53 33.72
N ALA A 31 -3.70 -50.98 34.85
CA ALA A 31 -3.69 -49.54 35.09
C ALA A 31 -2.78 -48.80 34.08
N THR A 32 -1.57 -49.33 33.84
CA THR A 32 -0.61 -48.74 32.89
C THR A 32 -1.13 -48.77 31.46
N ASN A 33 -1.69 -49.91 31.04
CA ASN A 33 -2.26 -50.07 29.70
C ASN A 33 -3.47 -49.14 29.48
N ASN A 34 -4.26 -48.88 30.51
CA ASN A 34 -5.35 -47.91 30.44
C ASN A 34 -4.82 -46.49 30.18
N VAL A 35 -3.78 -46.05 30.92
CA VAL A 35 -3.15 -44.73 30.68
C VAL A 35 -2.55 -44.65 29.28
N PHE A 36 -1.88 -45.71 28.82
CA PHE A 36 -1.35 -45.80 27.47
C PHE A 36 -2.44 -45.67 26.39
N SER A 37 -3.60 -46.31 26.60
CA SER A 37 -4.76 -46.18 25.72
C SER A 37 -5.28 -44.74 25.70
N ILE A 38 -5.38 -44.08 26.86
CA ILE A 38 -5.79 -42.68 26.97
C ILE A 38 -4.84 -41.76 26.19
N ILE A 39 -3.53 -41.92 26.36
CA ILE A 39 -2.53 -41.11 25.63
C ILE A 39 -2.67 -41.34 24.12
N LYS A 40 -2.77 -42.61 23.69
CA LYS A 40 -2.93 -42.94 22.27
C LYS A 40 -4.20 -42.31 21.67
N ASN A 41 -5.34 -42.47 22.32
CA ASN A 41 -6.60 -41.94 21.82
C ASN A 41 -6.66 -40.40 21.83
N THR A 42 -5.93 -39.77 22.76
CA THR A 42 -5.86 -38.31 22.85
C THR A 42 -4.95 -37.74 21.75
N PHE A 43 -3.79 -38.35 21.52
CA PHE A 43 -2.73 -37.74 20.71
C PHE A 43 -2.34 -38.50 19.44
N ILE A 44 -2.43 -39.82 19.39
CA ILE A 44 -1.75 -40.64 18.37
C ILE A 44 -2.74 -41.23 17.36
N SER A 45 -3.93 -41.64 17.81
CA SER A 45 -4.93 -42.29 16.96
C SER A 45 -5.59 -41.33 15.96
N LYS A 46 -5.35 -40.02 16.08
CA LYS A 46 -5.87 -38.98 15.19
C LYS A 46 -4.81 -38.56 14.18
N LYS A 47 -5.17 -38.51 12.90
CA LYS A 47 -4.38 -37.76 11.92
C LYS A 47 -4.67 -36.28 12.14
N TRP A 48 -3.71 -35.55 12.69
CA TRP A 48 -3.87 -34.13 12.99
C TRP A 48 -3.87 -33.30 11.70
N THR A 49 -4.91 -32.51 11.53
CA THR A 49 -5.03 -31.46 10.53
C THR A 49 -4.60 -30.10 11.12
N GLU A 50 -4.36 -29.10 10.27
CA GLU A 50 -3.99 -27.73 10.69
C GLU A 50 -4.94 -27.14 11.73
N LYS A 51 -6.26 -27.36 11.58
CA LYS A 51 -7.27 -26.89 12.54
C LYS A 51 -7.22 -27.63 13.87
N GLU A 52 -6.82 -28.90 13.86
CA GLU A 52 -6.73 -29.69 15.07
C GLU A 52 -5.48 -29.35 15.87
N TYR A 53 -4.36 -29.03 15.21
CA TYR A 53 -3.14 -28.57 15.88
C TYR A 53 -3.36 -27.32 16.75
N GLN A 54 -4.26 -26.43 16.36
CA GLN A 54 -4.66 -25.24 17.14
C GLN A 54 -5.42 -25.57 18.44
N THR A 55 -5.81 -26.83 18.63
CA THR A 55 -6.57 -27.30 19.80
C THR A 55 -5.79 -28.29 20.66
N LEU A 56 -4.48 -28.44 20.41
CA LEU A 56 -3.66 -29.39 21.13
C LEU A 56 -3.53 -29.00 22.62
N ASP A 57 -3.86 -29.93 23.50
CA ASP A 57 -3.85 -29.71 24.95
C ASP A 57 -2.45 -30.00 25.53
N PHE A 58 -1.63 -28.95 25.64
CA PHE A 58 -0.25 -29.05 26.10
C PHE A 58 -0.10 -29.46 27.57
N ASP A 59 -1.08 -29.16 28.43
CA ASP A 59 -1.07 -29.62 29.82
C ASP A 59 -1.21 -31.15 29.89
N LYS A 60 -2.12 -31.71 29.09
CA LYS A 60 -2.24 -33.17 28.96
C LYS A 60 -1.00 -33.80 28.33
N ALA A 61 -0.40 -33.15 27.33
CA ALA A 61 0.83 -33.64 26.70
C ALA A 61 2.00 -33.65 27.69
N GLU A 62 2.17 -32.60 28.48
CA GLU A 62 3.19 -32.49 29.54
C GLU A 62 3.01 -33.60 30.59
N LYS A 63 1.78 -33.80 31.08
CA LYS A 63 1.46 -34.90 32.01
C LYS A 63 1.76 -36.27 31.41
N ALA A 64 1.46 -36.48 30.13
CA ALA A 64 1.77 -37.71 29.42
C ALA A 64 3.28 -37.95 29.32
N PHE A 65 4.08 -36.93 28.99
CA PHE A 65 5.54 -37.03 28.99
C PHE A 65 6.10 -37.37 30.37
N CYS A 66 5.63 -36.70 31.43
CA CYS A 66 6.01 -36.99 32.82
C CYS A 66 5.71 -38.45 33.19
N TYR A 67 4.50 -38.94 32.88
CA TYR A 67 4.10 -40.31 33.14
C TYR A 67 4.98 -41.32 32.38
N LEU A 68 5.17 -41.12 31.07
CA LEU A 68 5.99 -42.01 30.24
C LEU A 68 7.46 -42.03 30.69
N ASN A 69 8.01 -40.90 31.15
CA ASN A 69 9.37 -40.84 31.71
C ASN A 69 9.47 -41.58 33.05
N ALA A 70 8.46 -41.49 33.91
CA ALA A 70 8.41 -42.28 35.14
C ALA A 70 8.32 -43.79 34.82
N CYS A 71 7.47 -44.19 33.87
CA CYS A 71 7.34 -45.59 33.43
C CYS A 71 8.64 -46.18 32.89
N LYS A 72 9.45 -45.40 32.16
CA LYS A 72 10.79 -45.83 31.69
C LYS A 72 11.72 -46.23 32.85
N THR A 73 11.51 -45.66 34.03
CA THR A 73 12.35 -45.88 35.23
C THR A 73 11.89 -47.09 36.04
N ILE A 74 10.59 -47.42 36.02
CA ILE A 74 9.98 -48.35 36.98
C ILE A 74 9.99 -49.83 36.51
N ARG A 75 9.98 -50.16 35.21
CA ARG A 75 9.85 -51.58 34.80
C ARG A 75 10.31 -51.96 33.39
N ILE A 76 10.94 -53.14 33.27
CA ILE A 76 11.36 -53.76 31.99
C ILE A 76 10.16 -54.24 31.15
N LEU A 77 9.07 -54.70 31.79
CA LEU A 77 7.93 -55.36 31.13
C LEU A 77 7.18 -54.48 30.11
N PHE A 78 7.18 -53.15 30.30
CA PHE A 78 6.48 -52.20 29.41
C PHE A 78 7.41 -51.40 28.50
N LYS A 79 8.70 -51.74 28.47
CA LYS A 79 9.73 -50.89 27.85
C LYS A 79 9.45 -50.63 26.36
N SER A 80 9.01 -51.64 25.60
CA SER A 80 8.72 -51.50 24.16
C SER A 80 7.49 -50.63 23.90
N GLN A 81 6.37 -50.90 24.57
CA GLN A 81 5.13 -50.15 24.39
C GLN A 81 5.26 -48.69 24.88
N CYS A 82 5.88 -48.49 26.04
CA CYS A 82 6.16 -47.15 26.58
C CYS A 82 7.06 -46.34 25.63
N THR A 83 8.09 -46.97 25.06
CA THR A 83 8.99 -46.30 24.10
C THR A 83 8.26 -45.96 22.80
N SER A 84 7.41 -46.86 22.30
CA SER A 84 6.58 -46.60 21.12
C SER A 84 5.68 -45.38 21.33
N ILE A 85 4.89 -45.37 22.41
CA ILE A 85 3.96 -44.27 22.71
C ILE A 85 4.71 -42.95 22.92
N PHE A 86 5.86 -43.01 23.60
CA PHE A 86 6.71 -41.85 23.78
C PHE A 86 7.18 -41.28 22.43
N ASN A 87 7.70 -42.12 21.54
CA ASN A 87 8.16 -41.68 20.23
C ASN A 87 7.02 -41.14 19.36
N ASP A 88 5.84 -41.77 19.42
CA ASP A 88 4.66 -41.30 18.71
C ASP A 88 4.22 -39.92 19.22
N LEU A 89 4.21 -39.70 20.54
CA LEU A 89 3.90 -38.39 21.13
C LEU A 89 4.96 -37.33 20.76
N VAL A 90 6.25 -37.69 20.78
CA VAL A 90 7.34 -36.80 20.30
C VAL A 90 7.08 -36.39 18.85
N ASN A 91 6.69 -37.33 17.98
CA ASN A 91 6.43 -37.04 16.58
C ASN A 91 5.26 -36.06 16.42
N VAL A 92 4.17 -36.21 17.18
CA VAL A 92 3.04 -35.25 17.16
C VAL A 92 3.50 -33.84 17.53
N ILE A 93 4.30 -33.69 18.59
CA ILE A 93 4.83 -32.38 19.01
C ILE A 93 5.79 -31.80 17.97
N LYS A 94 6.62 -32.64 17.33
CA LYS A 94 7.50 -32.20 16.23
C LYS A 94 6.71 -31.68 15.03
N GLU A 95 5.66 -32.38 14.63
CA GLU A 95 4.82 -31.97 13.50
C GLU A 95 4.07 -30.66 13.82
N TYR A 96 3.52 -30.51 15.03
CA TYR A 96 2.98 -29.23 15.50
C TYR A 96 4.04 -28.11 15.44
N SER A 97 5.25 -28.37 15.93
CA SER A 97 6.36 -27.40 15.94
C SER A 97 6.77 -26.98 14.53
N LYS A 98 6.70 -27.87 13.53
CA LYS A 98 6.95 -27.52 12.12
C LYS A 98 5.81 -26.67 11.58
N PHE A 99 4.56 -27.06 11.82
CA PHE A 99 3.39 -26.32 11.38
C PHE A 99 3.40 -24.86 11.83
N ILE A 100 3.66 -24.59 13.13
CA ILE A 100 3.70 -23.22 13.65
C ILE A 100 4.87 -22.41 13.09
N HIS A 101 5.99 -23.06 12.80
CA HIS A 101 7.14 -22.42 12.16
C HIS A 101 6.82 -22.02 10.71
N GLU A 102 6.25 -22.93 9.93
CA GLU A 102 5.83 -22.68 8.54
C GLU A 102 4.74 -21.60 8.46
N ASP A 103 3.80 -21.57 9.41
CA ASP A 103 2.78 -20.51 9.47
C ASP A 103 3.38 -19.14 9.77
N ASN A 104 4.39 -19.09 10.67
CA ASN A 104 5.15 -17.86 10.93
C ASN A 104 5.95 -17.41 9.72
N GLU A 105 6.64 -18.32 9.02
CA GLU A 105 7.34 -18.00 7.76
C GLU A 105 6.40 -17.44 6.71
N LYS A 106 5.26 -18.08 6.49
CA LYS A 106 4.23 -17.58 5.56
C LYS A 106 3.73 -16.18 5.96
N CYS A 107 3.51 -15.95 7.25
CA CYS A 107 3.09 -14.64 7.75
C CYS A 107 4.19 -13.59 7.55
N PHE A 108 5.44 -13.94 7.83
CA PHE A 108 6.58 -13.03 7.72
C PHE A 108 6.87 -12.64 6.27
N GLU A 109 6.92 -13.60 5.34
CA GLU A 109 7.09 -13.30 3.91
C GLU A 109 5.92 -12.50 3.35
N SER A 110 4.68 -12.80 3.77
CA SER A 110 3.50 -11.99 3.37
C SER A 110 3.59 -10.53 3.86
N ILE A 111 4.26 -10.27 4.98
CA ILE A 111 4.49 -8.92 5.51
C ILE A 111 5.60 -8.23 4.69
N LYS A 112 6.67 -8.94 4.37
CA LYS A 112 7.81 -8.43 3.57
C LYS A 112 7.39 -8.02 2.16
N ASP A 113 6.58 -8.87 1.52
CA ASP A 113 6.12 -8.69 0.14
C ASP A 113 4.92 -7.75 0.01
N TYR A 114 4.56 -7.03 1.08
CA TYR A 114 3.40 -6.14 1.06
C TYR A 114 3.61 -4.94 0.12
N GLN A 115 2.77 -4.85 -0.93
CA GLN A 115 2.84 -3.81 -1.97
C GLN A 115 1.57 -2.92 -2.07
N CYS A 116 0.81 -2.77 -0.97
CA CYS A 116 -0.30 -1.81 -0.84
C CYS A 116 -1.61 -2.16 -1.58
N GLN A 117 -2.54 -2.80 -0.86
CA GLN A 117 -3.96 -2.92 -1.27
C GLN A 117 -4.94 -2.99 -0.09
N ASP A 118 -4.57 -3.63 1.03
CA ASP A 118 -5.39 -3.66 2.26
C ASP A 118 -4.52 -3.77 3.52
N ASN A 119 -4.46 -2.70 4.31
CA ASN A 119 -3.75 -2.69 5.59
C ASN A 119 -4.30 -3.75 6.56
N LYS A 120 -5.58 -4.13 6.48
CA LYS A 120 -6.17 -5.13 7.37
C LYS A 120 -5.49 -6.49 7.22
N VAL A 121 -5.15 -6.89 5.99
CA VAL A 121 -4.46 -8.16 5.71
C VAL A 121 -3.08 -8.15 6.38
N LEU A 122 -2.31 -7.07 6.17
CA LEU A 122 -1.00 -6.87 6.78
C LEU A 122 -1.05 -6.95 8.31
N PHE A 123 -1.95 -6.18 8.95
CA PHE A 123 -2.08 -6.18 10.41
C PHE A 123 -2.60 -7.51 10.97
N ASN A 124 -3.37 -8.28 10.19
CA ASN A 124 -3.83 -9.60 10.59
C ASN A 124 -2.69 -10.62 10.54
N LYS A 125 -1.85 -10.61 9.50
CA LYS A 125 -0.65 -11.46 9.42
C LYS A 125 0.30 -11.21 10.59
N ALA A 126 0.59 -9.94 10.90
CA ALA A 126 1.42 -9.60 12.06
C ALA A 126 0.80 -10.06 13.39
N ARG A 127 -0.55 -10.05 13.51
CA ARG A 127 -1.24 -10.55 14.70
C ARG A 127 -1.16 -12.07 14.84
N ILE A 128 -1.32 -12.81 13.75
CA ILE A 128 -1.18 -14.28 13.74
C ILE A 128 0.24 -14.64 14.18
N PHE A 129 1.24 -14.00 13.56
CA PHE A 129 2.64 -14.20 13.91
C PHE A 129 2.92 -13.91 15.40
N LEU A 130 2.41 -12.79 15.92
CA LEU A 130 2.54 -12.46 17.35
C LEU A 130 1.94 -13.54 18.26
N ASN A 131 0.74 -14.01 17.94
CA ASN A 131 0.07 -15.02 18.74
C ASN A 131 0.84 -16.34 18.76
N ASN A 132 1.36 -16.76 17.60
CA ASN A 132 2.18 -17.95 17.49
C ASN A 132 3.47 -17.84 18.33
N LEU A 133 4.19 -16.71 18.28
CA LEU A 133 5.38 -16.51 19.11
C LEU A 133 5.06 -16.51 20.62
N ARG A 134 3.92 -15.91 21.01
CA ARG A 134 3.44 -15.97 22.40
C ARG A 134 3.14 -17.39 22.84
N GLU A 135 2.44 -18.16 22.02
CA GLU A 135 2.12 -19.55 22.30
C GLU A 135 3.40 -20.38 22.48
N ILE A 136 4.37 -20.25 21.58
CA ILE A 136 5.67 -20.92 21.70
C ILE A 136 6.38 -20.52 23.00
N SER A 137 6.39 -19.23 23.35
CA SER A 137 7.00 -18.75 24.60
C SER A 137 6.29 -19.30 25.84
N GLU A 138 4.96 -19.38 25.81
CA GLU A 138 4.18 -19.98 26.89
C GLU A 138 4.46 -21.47 27.04
N ILE A 139 4.57 -22.21 25.92
CA ILE A 139 4.94 -23.63 25.93
C ILE A 139 6.34 -23.82 26.51
N LYS A 140 7.32 -23.02 26.09
CA LYS A 140 8.69 -23.04 26.62
C LYS A 140 8.73 -22.86 28.14
N MET A 141 7.88 -21.99 28.68
CA MET A 141 7.84 -21.70 30.11
C MET A 141 7.04 -22.72 30.93
N LYS A 142 5.85 -23.12 30.46
CA LYS A 142 4.89 -23.92 31.23
C LYS A 142 5.03 -25.42 31.01
N TYR A 143 5.50 -25.84 29.84
CA TYR A 143 5.51 -27.25 29.40
C TYR A 143 6.89 -27.66 28.86
N PRO A 144 7.92 -27.73 29.73
CA PRO A 144 9.30 -27.95 29.32
C PRO A 144 9.55 -29.30 28.64
N HIS A 145 8.85 -30.38 29.02
CA HIS A 145 9.02 -31.67 28.35
C HIS A 145 8.45 -31.63 26.94
N VAL A 146 7.29 -31.01 26.76
CA VAL A 146 6.72 -30.71 25.43
C VAL A 146 7.71 -29.88 24.61
N PHE A 147 8.18 -28.74 25.13
CA PHE A 147 9.07 -27.84 24.40
C PHE A 147 10.38 -28.53 23.98
N SER A 148 10.93 -29.41 24.81
CA SER A 148 12.14 -30.18 24.48
C SER A 148 11.99 -31.09 23.26
N CYS A 149 10.75 -31.39 22.86
CA CYS A 149 10.42 -32.21 21.69
C CYS A 149 10.25 -31.38 20.41
N PHE A 150 10.31 -30.05 20.46
CA PHE A 150 10.15 -29.21 19.28
C PHE A 150 11.22 -29.54 18.22
N ALA A 151 10.87 -29.36 16.95
CA ALA A 151 11.81 -29.61 15.85
C ALA A 151 13.01 -28.65 15.92
N ASN A 152 12.76 -27.41 16.35
CA ASN A 152 13.78 -26.41 16.64
C ASN A 152 13.57 -25.86 18.06
N VAL A 153 14.42 -26.27 19.00
CA VAL A 153 14.38 -25.77 20.39
C VAL A 153 14.84 -24.32 20.54
N LYS A 154 15.47 -23.74 19.49
CA LYS A 154 15.90 -22.34 19.41
C LYS A 154 14.97 -21.50 18.51
N ILE A 155 13.72 -21.93 18.33
CA ILE A 155 12.77 -21.27 17.42
C ILE A 155 12.49 -19.81 17.80
N ILE A 156 12.46 -19.47 19.09
CA ILE A 156 12.28 -18.08 19.53
C ILE A 156 13.50 -17.27 19.11
N GLU A 157 14.70 -17.73 19.50
CA GLU A 157 15.96 -17.07 19.19
C GLU A 157 16.18 -16.90 17.67
N TYR A 158 15.75 -17.88 16.87
CA TYR A 158 15.71 -17.77 15.41
C TYR A 158 14.86 -16.58 14.95
N TRP A 159 13.60 -16.49 15.41
CA TRP A 159 12.71 -15.39 15.03
C TRP A 159 13.17 -14.04 15.55
N GLN A 160 13.83 -13.98 16.70
CA GLN A 160 14.43 -12.75 17.20
C GLN A 160 15.53 -12.24 16.25
N ASN A 161 16.38 -13.14 15.76
CA ASN A 161 17.42 -12.80 14.79
C ASN A 161 16.84 -12.38 13.44
N GLU A 162 15.85 -13.12 12.91
CA GLU A 162 15.20 -12.77 11.64
C GLU A 162 14.51 -11.40 11.71
N LEU A 163 13.80 -11.12 12.81
CA LEU A 163 13.19 -9.81 13.03
C LEU A 163 14.22 -8.69 13.17
N ALA A 164 15.37 -8.95 13.81
CA ALA A 164 16.44 -7.97 13.93
C ALA A 164 17.11 -7.68 12.58
N ASN A 165 17.41 -8.72 11.80
CA ASN A 165 18.00 -8.58 10.46
C ASN A 165 17.08 -7.76 9.55
N TYR A 166 15.79 -8.10 9.53
CA TYR A 166 14.84 -7.39 8.68
C TYR A 166 14.57 -5.95 9.13
N LEU A 167 14.68 -5.66 10.43
CA LEU A 167 14.62 -4.29 10.95
C LEU A 167 15.77 -3.44 10.40
N HIS A 168 16.97 -4.01 10.32
CA HIS A 168 18.13 -3.35 9.75
C HIS A 168 17.94 -3.06 8.26
N ASP A 169 17.50 -4.07 7.49
CA ASP A 169 17.21 -3.94 6.05
C ASP A 169 16.15 -2.85 5.80
N LEU A 170 15.07 -2.84 6.60
CA LEU A 170 14.03 -1.81 6.52
C LEU A 170 14.55 -0.42 6.86
N SER A 171 15.43 -0.30 7.86
CA SER A 171 16.04 0.98 8.23
C SER A 171 16.85 1.56 7.07
N ASP A 172 17.65 0.73 6.40
CA ASP A 172 18.47 1.13 5.25
C ASP A 172 17.61 1.48 4.02
N GLU A 173 16.62 0.64 3.69
CA GLU A 173 15.66 0.93 2.62
C GLU A 173 14.95 2.26 2.87
N MET A 174 14.40 2.48 4.08
CA MET A 174 13.68 3.71 4.40
C MET A 174 14.60 4.94 4.39
N ALA A 175 15.88 4.78 4.77
CA ALA A 175 16.87 5.85 4.65
C ALA A 175 17.10 6.24 3.18
N GLU A 176 17.17 5.25 2.30
CA GLU A 176 17.32 5.49 0.87
C GLU A 176 16.07 6.12 0.26
N LEU A 177 14.88 5.61 0.58
CA LEU A 177 13.60 6.15 0.11
C LEU A 177 13.43 7.61 0.54
N LYS A 178 13.79 7.93 1.79
CA LYS A 178 13.85 9.31 2.30
C LYS A 178 14.77 10.16 1.43
N ARG A 179 16.00 9.70 1.17
CA ARG A 179 17.00 10.43 0.37
C ARG A 179 16.52 10.69 -1.05
N LYS A 180 15.85 9.71 -1.67
CA LYS A 180 15.27 9.80 -3.02
C LYS A 180 13.90 10.51 -3.06
N GLN A 181 13.37 10.95 -1.92
CA GLN A 181 12.03 11.55 -1.79
C GLN A 181 10.91 10.66 -2.38
N GLN A 182 11.04 9.33 -2.24
CA GLN A 182 10.06 8.36 -2.73
C GLN A 182 8.95 8.16 -1.69
N THR A 183 8.09 9.16 -1.52
CA THR A 183 7.06 9.25 -0.47
C THR A 183 6.07 8.08 -0.48
N GLU A 184 5.65 7.62 -1.67
CA GLU A 184 4.75 6.47 -1.80
C GLU A 184 5.36 5.18 -1.24
N ALA A 185 6.56 4.83 -1.71
CA ALA A 185 7.27 3.65 -1.23
C ALA A 185 7.57 3.75 0.28
N LEU A 186 7.90 4.95 0.77
CA LEU A 186 8.12 5.19 2.20
C LEU A 186 6.85 4.94 3.03
N SER A 187 5.68 5.31 2.52
CA SER A 187 4.37 5.02 3.15
C SER A 187 4.09 3.53 3.30
N ILE A 188 4.43 2.75 2.26
CA ILE A 188 4.29 1.28 2.29
C ILE A 188 5.19 0.69 3.37
N LYS A 189 6.47 1.09 3.40
CA LYS A 189 7.42 0.63 4.42
C LYS A 189 7.00 1.05 5.84
N LEU A 190 6.48 2.27 6.01
CA LEU A 190 5.90 2.71 7.29
C LEU A 190 4.76 1.80 7.75
N SER A 191 3.89 1.37 6.83
CA SER A 191 2.80 0.44 7.16
C SER A 191 3.33 -0.92 7.61
N ILE A 192 4.36 -1.44 6.94
CA ILE A 192 5.05 -2.69 7.32
C ILE A 192 5.65 -2.58 8.73
N VAL A 193 6.45 -1.54 8.97
CA VAL A 193 7.10 -1.30 10.26
C VAL A 193 6.06 -1.14 11.37
N LYS A 194 4.95 -0.43 11.11
CA LYS A 194 3.83 -0.30 12.06
C LYS A 194 3.14 -1.64 12.36
N ALA A 195 3.05 -2.54 11.40
CA ALA A 195 2.48 -3.85 11.63
C ALA A 195 3.43 -4.71 12.48
N LEU A 196 4.72 -4.68 12.17
CA LEU A 196 5.77 -5.41 12.87
C LEU A 196 6.05 -4.88 14.29
N SER A 197 5.74 -3.63 14.61
CA SER A 197 5.89 -3.10 15.98
C SER A 197 5.05 -3.84 17.02
N LYS A 198 4.03 -4.60 16.60
CA LYS A 198 3.32 -5.54 17.48
C LYS A 198 4.22 -6.64 18.04
N LEU A 199 5.31 -6.96 17.35
CA LEU A 199 6.30 -7.98 17.71
C LEU A 199 7.45 -7.41 18.55
N ASP A 200 7.45 -6.12 18.88
CA ASP A 200 8.55 -5.47 19.62
C ASP A 200 8.83 -6.11 21.00
N SER A 201 7.88 -6.86 21.57
CA SER A 201 8.11 -7.65 22.79
C SER A 201 9.07 -8.83 22.61
N PHE A 202 9.34 -9.21 21.36
CA PHE A 202 10.29 -10.27 21.00
C PHE A 202 11.61 -9.69 20.46
N SER A 203 11.71 -8.39 20.21
CA SER A 203 12.96 -7.74 19.79
C SER A 203 13.98 -7.69 20.93
N LEU A 204 15.27 -7.80 20.60
CA LEU A 204 16.36 -7.80 21.58
C LEU A 204 16.79 -6.39 21.98
N ASP A 205 17.13 -5.54 21.01
CA ASP A 205 17.71 -4.21 21.26
C ASP A 205 16.91 -3.09 20.56
N GLU A 206 16.75 -3.20 19.24
CA GLU A 206 16.06 -2.20 18.43
C GLU A 206 14.59 -2.55 18.20
N LYS A 207 13.72 -1.53 18.13
CA LYS A 207 12.27 -1.68 18.00
C LYS A 207 11.76 -1.12 16.68
N TYR A 208 10.80 -1.81 16.09
CA TYR A 208 10.09 -1.33 14.91
C TYR A 208 9.29 -0.07 15.23
N ASN A 209 8.72 0.08 16.42
CA ASN A 209 8.01 1.30 16.80
C ASN A 209 8.92 2.55 16.73
N ASP A 210 10.18 2.43 17.14
CA ASP A 210 11.12 3.55 17.13
C ASP A 210 11.49 3.95 15.69
N LEU A 211 11.68 2.96 14.82
CA LEU A 211 11.87 3.17 13.39
C LEU A 211 10.64 3.83 12.74
N HIS A 212 9.44 3.38 13.11
CA HIS A 212 8.19 3.95 12.62
C HIS A 212 8.08 5.44 12.99
N GLN A 213 8.31 5.79 14.26
CA GLN A 213 8.25 7.19 14.71
C GLN A 213 9.26 8.07 13.96
N LYS A 214 10.52 7.62 13.84
CA LYS A 214 11.59 8.33 13.13
C LYS A 214 11.20 8.70 11.70
N TYR A 215 10.58 7.80 10.95
CA TYR A 215 10.22 8.04 9.55
C TYR A 215 8.81 8.59 9.38
N GLN A 216 7.93 8.46 10.37
CA GLN A 216 6.61 9.09 10.35
C GLN A 216 6.74 10.61 10.31
N ASP A 217 7.62 11.20 11.11
CA ASP A 217 7.85 12.65 11.11
C ASP A 217 8.42 13.13 9.77
N VAL A 218 9.32 12.35 9.17
CA VAL A 218 9.88 12.63 7.85
C VAL A 218 8.78 12.60 6.78
N PHE A 219 7.93 11.57 6.81
CA PHE A 219 6.81 11.41 5.89
C PHE A 219 5.80 12.55 6.02
N LEU A 220 5.48 12.97 7.25
CA LEU A 220 4.62 14.13 7.52
C LEU A 220 5.23 15.42 6.95
N SER A 221 6.52 15.65 7.16
CA SER A 221 7.22 16.81 6.61
C SER A 221 7.18 16.81 5.07
N GLN A 222 7.48 15.68 4.44
CA GLN A 222 7.45 15.54 2.97
C GLN A 222 6.04 15.76 2.41
N THR A 223 5.00 15.26 3.10
CA THR A 223 3.60 15.43 2.70
C THR A 223 3.16 16.89 2.86
N THR A 224 3.57 17.55 3.93
CA THR A 224 3.31 18.98 4.16
C THR A 224 3.99 19.85 3.11
N ASP A 225 5.24 19.54 2.76
CA ASP A 225 5.96 20.22 1.69
C ASP A 225 5.30 20.01 0.32
N ALA A 226 4.89 18.78 -0.01
CA ALA A 226 4.13 18.50 -1.22
C ALA A 226 2.81 19.29 -1.26
N CYS A 227 2.09 19.38 -0.15
CA CYS A 227 0.87 20.21 -0.05
C CYS A 227 1.15 21.68 -0.37
N ARG A 228 2.22 22.25 0.20
CA ARG A 228 2.62 23.63 -0.10
C ARG A 228 2.99 23.79 -1.58
N GLN A 229 3.74 22.85 -2.14
CA GLN A 229 4.15 22.88 -3.54
C GLN A 229 2.97 22.80 -4.51
N VAL A 230 1.96 21.97 -4.23
CA VAL A 230 0.70 21.96 -4.99
C VAL A 230 0.04 23.34 -4.95
N MET A 231 -0.11 23.92 -3.76
CA MET A 231 -0.78 25.21 -3.61
C MET A 231 -0.04 26.36 -4.34
N ASP A 232 1.29 26.35 -4.32
CA ASP A 232 2.09 27.34 -5.03
C ASP A 232 2.08 27.10 -6.55
N ALA A 233 2.10 25.85 -7.00
CA ALA A 233 1.95 25.50 -8.42
C ALA A 233 0.58 25.92 -8.98
N ILE A 234 -0.51 25.74 -8.20
CA ILE A 234 -1.85 26.22 -8.54
C ILE A 234 -1.84 27.74 -8.75
N LYS A 235 -1.27 28.50 -7.80
CA LYS A 235 -1.20 29.97 -7.91
C LYS A 235 -0.42 30.45 -9.12
N ASN A 236 0.62 29.71 -9.51
CA ASN A 236 1.49 30.05 -10.64
C ASN A 236 0.96 29.54 -11.99
N GLY A 237 -0.13 28.77 -12.02
CA GLY A 237 -0.65 28.15 -13.25
C GLY A 237 0.24 27.03 -13.81
N ASP A 238 1.12 26.45 -12.99
CA ASP A 238 2.02 25.35 -13.37
C ASP A 238 1.30 24.00 -13.21
N TYR A 239 0.41 23.70 -14.15
CA TYR A 239 -0.47 22.53 -14.07
C TYR A 239 0.27 21.19 -14.24
N GLU A 240 1.45 21.18 -14.85
CA GLU A 240 2.30 19.99 -14.92
C GLU A 240 2.82 19.63 -13.53
N ARG A 241 3.36 20.62 -12.80
CA ARG A 241 3.80 20.43 -11.42
C ARG A 241 2.64 20.09 -10.48
N VAL A 242 1.46 20.68 -10.68
CA VAL A 242 0.26 20.30 -9.91
C VAL A 242 -0.02 18.81 -10.05
N ALA A 243 0.02 18.25 -11.26
CA ALA A 243 -0.26 16.83 -11.48
C ALA A 243 0.75 15.92 -10.77
N LEU A 244 2.05 16.24 -10.87
CA LEU A 244 3.12 15.50 -10.21
C LEU A 244 2.94 15.45 -8.69
N GLU A 245 2.72 16.61 -8.07
CA GLU A 245 2.59 16.71 -6.62
C GLU A 245 1.25 16.17 -6.10
N MET A 246 0.16 16.30 -6.87
CA MET A 246 -1.15 15.71 -6.56
C MET A 246 -1.10 14.18 -6.56
N SER A 247 -0.35 13.58 -7.49
CA SER A 247 -0.10 12.14 -7.51
C SER A 247 0.64 11.68 -6.25
N ALA A 248 1.68 12.42 -5.83
CA ALA A 248 2.41 12.14 -4.59
C ALA A 248 1.50 12.22 -3.35
N LEU A 249 0.60 13.21 -3.30
CA LEU A 249 -0.40 13.33 -2.21
C LEU A 249 -1.45 12.22 -2.22
N GLN A 250 -1.87 11.75 -3.40
CA GLN A 250 -2.83 10.66 -3.51
C GLN A 250 -2.23 9.31 -3.09
N ALA A 251 -0.94 9.11 -3.34
CA ALA A 251 -0.19 7.93 -2.91
C ALA A 251 0.14 7.94 -1.41
N ALA A 252 0.23 9.12 -0.79
CA ALA A 252 0.36 9.32 0.65
C ALA A 252 -0.96 9.01 1.39
N ASN A 253 -1.44 7.77 1.29
CA ASN A 253 -2.58 7.28 2.06
C ASN A 253 -2.28 7.38 3.55
N GLY A 254 -3.04 8.19 4.29
CA GLY A 254 -3.16 8.03 5.75
C GLY A 254 -2.93 9.24 6.64
N VAL A 255 -2.76 10.46 6.13
CA VAL A 255 -2.75 11.63 7.04
C VAL A 255 -3.78 12.69 6.68
N GLU A 256 -4.01 13.03 5.41
CA GLU A 256 -4.81 14.23 5.15
C GLU A 256 -5.67 14.12 3.88
N GLY A 257 -6.68 13.25 3.90
CA GLY A 257 -7.76 13.29 2.91
C GLY A 257 -8.43 14.67 2.82
N ASN A 258 -8.28 15.51 3.85
CA ASN A 258 -8.69 16.92 3.84
C ASN A 258 -7.82 17.79 2.93
N PHE A 259 -6.51 17.55 2.84
CA PHE A 259 -5.60 18.34 2.00
C PHE A 259 -5.76 18.00 0.54
N LEU A 260 -5.87 16.72 0.16
CA LEU A 260 -6.18 16.37 -1.22
C LEU A 260 -7.53 16.97 -1.65
N LYS A 261 -8.54 16.94 -0.77
CA LYS A 261 -9.82 17.63 -1.02
C LYS A 261 -9.67 19.13 -1.15
N GLN A 262 -8.86 19.76 -0.30
CA GLN A 262 -8.57 21.19 -0.36
C GLN A 262 -7.84 21.56 -1.66
N ALA A 263 -6.80 20.82 -2.03
CA ALA A 263 -6.05 20.99 -3.26
C ALA A 263 -6.96 20.86 -4.49
N LYS A 264 -7.81 19.82 -4.55
CA LYS A 264 -8.83 19.68 -5.62
C LYS A 264 -9.77 20.87 -5.67
N ARG A 265 -10.22 21.38 -4.52
CA ARG A 265 -11.11 22.55 -4.45
C ARG A 265 -10.43 23.83 -4.93
N GLU A 266 -9.20 24.09 -4.50
CA GLU A 266 -8.46 25.29 -4.90
C GLU A 266 -8.01 25.22 -6.36
N LEU A 267 -7.64 24.04 -6.85
CA LEU A 267 -7.39 23.77 -8.26
C LEU A 267 -8.63 24.08 -9.11
N ARG A 268 -9.80 23.59 -8.69
CA ARG A 268 -11.07 23.87 -9.36
C ARG A 268 -11.34 25.37 -9.44
N LYS A 269 -11.25 26.09 -8.33
CA LYS A 269 -11.45 27.56 -8.30
C LYS A 269 -10.47 28.28 -9.22
N SER A 270 -9.21 27.86 -9.23
CA SER A 270 -8.18 28.46 -10.07
C SER A 270 -8.47 28.24 -11.55
N VAL A 271 -8.90 27.04 -11.94
CA VAL A 271 -9.29 26.73 -13.31
C VAL A 271 -10.55 27.51 -13.68
N GLU A 272 -11.61 27.49 -12.87
CA GLU A 272 -12.84 28.27 -13.10
C GLU A 272 -12.54 29.77 -13.28
N HIS A 273 -11.66 30.32 -12.44
CA HIS A 273 -11.23 31.71 -12.57
C HIS A 273 -10.49 31.97 -13.89
N LEU A 274 -9.58 31.08 -14.30
CA LEU A 274 -8.84 31.18 -15.56
C LEU A 274 -9.80 31.10 -16.77
N LEU A 275 -10.75 30.16 -16.77
CA LEU A 275 -11.75 30.02 -17.84
C LEU A 275 -12.60 31.30 -17.97
N ASN A 276 -13.16 31.78 -16.86
CA ASN A 276 -14.00 32.98 -16.84
C ASN A 276 -13.22 34.23 -17.26
N LYS A 277 -12.01 34.43 -16.70
CA LYS A 277 -11.14 35.56 -17.06
C LYS A 277 -10.81 35.58 -18.54
N THR A 278 -10.48 34.42 -19.12
CA THR A 278 -10.15 34.30 -20.55
C THR A 278 -11.35 34.64 -21.43
N LYS A 279 -12.53 34.15 -21.06
CA LYS A 279 -13.78 34.45 -21.76
C LYS A 279 -14.11 35.94 -21.70
N ASP A 280 -14.03 36.56 -20.52
CA ASP A 280 -14.30 37.99 -20.32
C ASP A 280 -13.29 38.87 -21.09
N GLU A 281 -12.01 38.49 -21.12
CA GLU A 281 -10.99 39.17 -21.93
C GLU A 281 -11.25 39.01 -23.43
N ALA A 282 -11.62 37.82 -23.90
CA ALA A 282 -11.96 37.60 -25.30
C ALA A 282 -13.20 38.38 -25.73
N MET A 283 -14.24 38.45 -24.90
CA MET A 283 -15.47 39.20 -25.17
C MET A 283 -15.25 40.71 -25.27
N ARG A 284 -14.28 41.25 -24.53
CA ARG A 284 -13.91 42.68 -24.59
C ARG A 284 -13.15 43.06 -25.88
N GLY A 285 -12.80 42.08 -26.72
CA GLY A 285 -11.99 42.17 -27.94
C GLY A 285 -12.28 43.34 -28.88
N GLU A 286 -13.53 43.80 -28.97
CA GLU A 286 -13.91 44.93 -29.85
C GLU A 286 -13.26 46.27 -29.46
N SER A 287 -12.73 46.37 -28.23
CA SER A 287 -12.06 47.56 -27.68
C SER A 287 -10.56 47.36 -27.40
N ILE A 288 -10.01 46.18 -27.70
CA ILE A 288 -8.73 45.73 -27.16
C ILE A 288 -7.54 46.10 -28.03
N GLN A 289 -6.54 46.74 -27.39
CA GLN A 289 -5.18 46.92 -27.91
C GLN A 289 -4.44 45.57 -27.94
N ILE A 290 -3.36 45.46 -28.74
CA ILE A 290 -2.52 44.25 -28.91
C ILE A 290 -2.21 43.51 -27.59
N GLU A 291 -2.08 44.24 -26.48
CA GLU A 291 -1.77 43.68 -25.16
C GLU A 291 -2.88 42.77 -24.58
N GLY A 292 -4.16 43.06 -24.80
CA GLY A 292 -5.23 42.17 -24.35
C GLY A 292 -5.30 40.86 -25.14
N ILE A 293 -4.84 40.87 -26.40
CA ILE A 293 -4.75 39.66 -27.23
C ILE A 293 -3.63 38.75 -26.75
N LYS A 294 -2.49 39.33 -26.35
CA LYS A 294 -1.41 38.56 -25.73
C LYS A 294 -1.89 37.86 -24.46
N SER A 295 -2.67 38.56 -23.61
CA SER A 295 -3.26 37.98 -22.40
C SER A 295 -4.16 36.78 -22.72
N VAL A 296 -5.09 36.92 -23.69
CA VAL A 296 -5.98 35.83 -24.10
C VAL A 296 -5.20 34.64 -24.66
N VAL A 297 -4.18 34.88 -25.49
CA VAL A 297 -3.32 33.82 -26.03
C VAL A 297 -2.58 33.08 -24.93
N GLU A 298 -2.04 33.80 -23.95
CA GLU A 298 -1.32 33.18 -22.85
C GLU A 298 -2.25 32.36 -21.94
N ASN A 299 -3.43 32.90 -21.61
CA ASN A 299 -4.41 32.15 -20.84
C ASN A 299 -4.88 30.89 -21.60
N LEU A 300 -5.09 30.96 -22.92
CA LEU A 300 -5.45 29.79 -23.73
C LEU A 300 -4.38 28.69 -23.67
N LYS A 301 -3.09 29.04 -23.67
CA LYS A 301 -2.01 28.05 -23.47
C LYS A 301 -2.11 27.40 -22.09
N GLN A 302 -2.34 28.21 -21.05
CA GLN A 302 -2.50 27.68 -19.69
C GLN A 302 -3.73 26.75 -19.59
N ILE A 303 -4.84 27.09 -20.24
CA ILE A 303 -6.04 26.25 -20.31
C ILE A 303 -5.76 24.94 -21.06
N GLU A 304 -5.00 24.97 -22.15
CA GLU A 304 -4.56 23.75 -22.85
C GLU A 304 -3.65 22.88 -21.97
N CYS A 305 -2.73 23.49 -21.20
CA CYS A 305 -1.93 22.78 -20.21
C CYS A 305 -2.80 22.14 -19.12
N ALA A 306 -3.80 22.88 -18.60
CA ALA A 306 -4.76 22.35 -17.64
C ALA A 306 -5.51 21.13 -18.19
N LYS A 307 -5.99 21.22 -19.44
CA LYS A 307 -6.66 20.11 -20.15
C LYS A 307 -5.78 18.85 -20.20
N ARG A 308 -4.48 19.01 -20.40
CA ARG A 308 -3.53 17.91 -20.56
C ARG A 308 -3.16 17.23 -19.25
N PHE A 309 -2.89 18.01 -18.20
CA PHE A 309 -2.22 17.49 -17.01
C PHE A 309 -3.14 17.23 -15.83
N ILE A 310 -4.25 17.98 -15.69
CA ILE A 310 -5.07 17.93 -14.46
C ILE A 310 -6.51 17.47 -14.69
N HIS A 311 -6.83 16.99 -15.89
CA HIS A 311 -8.16 16.48 -16.27
C HIS A 311 -8.73 15.48 -15.26
N GLU A 312 -7.91 14.56 -14.76
CA GLU A 312 -8.30 13.51 -13.81
C GLU A 312 -8.65 14.01 -12.40
N TYR A 313 -8.26 15.25 -12.06
CA TYR A 313 -8.50 15.84 -10.74
C TYR A 313 -9.73 16.75 -10.70
N LEU A 314 -10.35 17.02 -11.85
CA LEU A 314 -11.50 17.91 -12.00
C LEU A 314 -12.82 17.13 -12.08
N SER A 315 -13.90 17.74 -11.61
CA SER A 315 -15.24 17.13 -11.66
C SER A 315 -15.94 17.32 -13.01
N THR A 316 -15.57 18.37 -13.74
CA THR A 316 -16.22 18.80 -14.99
C THR A 316 -15.15 19.13 -16.04
N PRO A 317 -14.30 18.17 -16.42
CA PRO A 317 -13.16 18.47 -17.28
C PRO A 317 -13.55 18.88 -18.71
N ASP A 318 -14.76 18.53 -19.17
CA ASP A 318 -15.29 18.90 -20.48
C ASP A 318 -15.47 20.41 -20.62
N GLU A 319 -15.71 21.13 -19.51
CA GLU A 319 -15.84 22.60 -19.48
C GLU A 319 -14.59 23.31 -19.99
N ILE A 320 -13.41 22.71 -19.79
CA ILE A 320 -12.15 23.24 -20.33
C ILE A 320 -12.17 23.21 -21.86
N GLY A 321 -12.62 22.08 -22.44
CA GLY A 321 -12.71 21.91 -23.89
C GLY A 321 -13.72 22.87 -24.52
N GLU A 322 -14.89 23.01 -23.89
CA GLU A 322 -15.94 23.94 -24.30
C GLU A 322 -15.46 25.39 -24.27
N CYS A 323 -14.77 25.82 -23.21
CA CYS A 323 -14.23 27.16 -23.09
C CYS A 323 -13.20 27.47 -24.19
N ILE A 324 -12.29 26.53 -24.51
CA ILE A 324 -11.34 26.70 -25.61
C ILE A 324 -12.09 26.94 -26.94
N LEU A 325 -13.11 26.12 -27.23
CA LEU A 325 -13.88 26.26 -28.47
C LEU A 325 -14.65 27.59 -28.51
N GLU A 326 -15.26 27.99 -27.41
CA GLU A 326 -16.01 29.24 -27.30
C GLU A 326 -15.09 30.46 -27.49
N VAL A 327 -13.93 30.49 -26.81
CA VAL A 327 -12.97 31.58 -26.96
C VAL A 327 -12.41 31.64 -28.38
N LYS A 328 -12.09 30.51 -29.01
CA LYS A 328 -11.67 30.46 -30.42
C LYS A 328 -12.75 31.02 -31.36
N LYS A 329 -14.02 30.71 -31.10
CA LYS A 329 -15.15 31.27 -31.86
C LYS A 329 -15.26 32.79 -31.68
N ILE A 330 -15.18 33.29 -30.45
CA ILE A 330 -15.22 34.73 -30.15
C ILE A 330 -14.10 35.47 -30.90
N ILE A 331 -12.88 34.93 -30.86
CA ILE A 331 -11.73 35.48 -31.59
C ILE A 331 -11.99 35.47 -33.09
N GLY A 332 -12.51 34.38 -33.65
CA GLY A 332 -12.86 34.26 -35.07
C GLY A 332 -13.89 35.30 -35.52
N ASP A 333 -14.97 35.46 -34.75
CA ASP A 333 -16.02 36.44 -35.01
C ASP A 333 -15.47 37.88 -34.97
N TRP A 334 -14.57 38.16 -34.02
CA TRP A 334 -13.90 39.45 -33.91
C TRP A 334 -12.99 39.75 -35.11
N ILE A 335 -12.14 38.80 -35.52
CA ILE A 335 -11.30 38.92 -36.73
C ILE A 335 -12.17 39.22 -37.96
N LYS A 336 -13.29 38.51 -38.11
CA LYS A 336 -14.22 38.72 -39.22
C LYS A 336 -14.81 40.14 -39.25
N ARG A 337 -15.29 40.64 -38.10
CA ARG A 337 -15.79 42.03 -37.99
C ARG A 337 -14.69 43.05 -38.31
N PHE A 338 -13.46 42.77 -37.89
CA PHE A 338 -12.31 43.64 -38.17
C PHE A 338 -11.99 43.69 -39.67
N ILE A 339 -12.03 42.55 -40.35
CA ILE A 339 -11.89 42.43 -41.80
C ILE A 339 -13.00 43.18 -42.55
N ASP A 340 -14.25 43.01 -42.13
CA ASP A 340 -15.40 43.69 -42.75
C ASP A 340 -15.29 45.23 -42.61
N ASN A 341 -14.76 45.71 -41.48
CA ASN A 341 -14.48 47.14 -41.29
C ASN A 341 -13.39 47.66 -42.25
N ILE A 342 -12.29 46.90 -42.44
CA ILE A 342 -11.25 47.26 -43.42
C ILE A 342 -11.83 47.35 -44.83
N LYS A 343 -12.65 46.37 -45.24
CA LYS A 343 -13.33 46.40 -46.55
C LYS A 343 -14.24 47.62 -46.70
N ALA A 344 -14.96 48.00 -45.65
CA ALA A 344 -15.79 49.21 -45.66
C ALA A 344 -14.94 50.48 -45.83
N LEU A 345 -13.81 50.60 -45.12
CA LEU A 345 -12.87 51.72 -45.25
C LEU A 345 -12.28 51.83 -46.68
N ILE A 346 -11.91 50.70 -47.28
CA ILE A 346 -11.47 50.63 -48.69
C ILE A 346 -12.57 51.13 -49.63
N THR A 347 -13.82 50.73 -49.39
CA THR A 347 -14.97 51.09 -50.24
C THR A 347 -15.26 52.58 -50.23
N ILE A 348 -15.02 53.27 -49.10
CA ILE A 348 -15.15 54.73 -48.98
C ILE A 348 -13.85 55.48 -49.31
N TYR A 349 -12.86 54.80 -49.89
CA TYR A 349 -11.57 55.34 -50.31
C TYR A 349 -10.69 55.90 -49.17
N ASN A 350 -10.92 55.49 -47.92
CA ASN A 350 -10.08 55.84 -46.78
C ASN A 350 -8.91 54.84 -46.63
N PHE A 351 -8.03 54.83 -47.63
CA PHE A 351 -6.92 53.88 -47.72
C PHE A 351 -5.89 54.03 -46.59
N SER A 352 -5.69 55.25 -46.08
CA SER A 352 -4.75 55.48 -44.97
C SER A 352 -5.18 54.75 -43.70
N GLU A 353 -6.46 54.86 -43.34
CA GLU A 353 -6.99 54.17 -42.16
C GLU A 353 -7.13 52.66 -42.39
N ALA A 354 -7.52 52.25 -43.60
CA ALA A 354 -7.57 50.83 -43.98
C ALA A 354 -6.20 50.14 -43.82
N ASN A 355 -5.12 50.77 -44.29
CA ASN A 355 -3.76 50.23 -44.16
C ASN A 355 -3.31 50.13 -42.69
N GLN A 356 -3.57 51.15 -41.87
CA GLN A 356 -3.25 51.11 -40.44
C GLN A 356 -4.00 49.98 -39.69
N LYS A 357 -5.27 49.77 -40.04
CA LYS A 357 -6.06 48.65 -39.51
C LYS A 357 -5.52 47.31 -40.02
N MET A 358 -5.08 47.23 -41.27
CA MET A 358 -4.49 46.02 -41.84
C MET A 358 -3.20 45.60 -41.13
N ASP A 359 -2.32 46.55 -40.80
CA ASP A 359 -1.10 46.28 -40.03
C ASP A 359 -1.41 45.76 -38.61
N SER A 360 -2.47 46.31 -38.00
CA SER A 360 -2.97 45.83 -36.71
C SER A 360 -3.48 44.39 -36.83
N LEU A 361 -4.27 44.08 -37.86
CA LEU A 361 -4.77 42.72 -38.12
C LEU A 361 -3.64 41.71 -38.33
N LEU A 362 -2.59 42.08 -39.08
CA LEU A 362 -1.42 41.22 -39.29
C LEU A 362 -0.69 40.93 -37.97
N SER A 363 -0.51 41.96 -37.13
CA SER A 363 0.13 41.81 -35.81
C SER A 363 -0.70 40.89 -34.90
N MET A 364 -2.02 41.03 -34.93
CA MET A 364 -2.96 40.20 -34.17
C MET A 364 -2.95 38.76 -34.68
N HIS A 365 -2.96 38.56 -35.99
CA HIS A 365 -2.90 37.23 -36.62
C HIS A 365 -1.60 36.49 -36.26
N MET A 366 -0.47 37.18 -36.22
CA MET A 366 0.81 36.59 -35.81
C MET A 366 0.77 36.07 -34.36
N LEU A 367 0.13 36.80 -33.45
CA LEU A 367 -0.05 36.36 -32.07
C LEU A 367 -1.05 35.20 -31.95
N LEU A 368 -2.09 35.22 -32.77
CA LEU A 368 -3.18 34.25 -32.73
C LEU A 368 -2.97 33.03 -33.64
N LYS A 369 -1.83 32.91 -34.34
CA LYS A 369 -1.59 31.87 -35.35
C LYS A 369 -1.90 30.43 -34.89
N LYS A 370 -1.75 30.12 -33.61
CA LYS A 370 -2.08 28.79 -33.03
C LYS A 370 -3.53 28.65 -32.54
N CYS A 371 -4.24 29.77 -32.40
CA CYS A 371 -5.57 29.88 -31.79
C CYS A 371 -6.66 30.35 -32.77
N SER A 372 -6.28 30.96 -33.90
CA SER A 372 -7.19 31.37 -34.97
C SER A 372 -7.69 30.19 -35.80
N PRO A 373 -8.88 30.30 -36.42
CA PRO A 373 -9.29 29.41 -37.50
C PRO A 373 -8.29 29.40 -38.67
N ASP A 374 -8.15 28.27 -39.35
CA ASP A 374 -7.19 28.06 -40.44
C ASP A 374 -7.42 29.00 -41.65
N ASP A 375 -8.60 29.58 -41.77
CA ASP A 375 -9.02 30.39 -42.92
C ASP A 375 -8.63 31.88 -42.83
N VAL A 376 -8.16 32.36 -41.67
CA VAL A 376 -7.86 33.80 -41.46
C VAL A 376 -6.77 34.29 -42.42
N SER A 377 -5.75 33.47 -42.70
CA SER A 377 -4.69 33.83 -43.67
C SER A 377 -5.27 34.06 -45.08
N SER A 378 -6.17 33.19 -45.50
CA SER A 378 -6.86 33.29 -46.79
C SER A 378 -7.78 34.52 -46.85
N GLN A 379 -8.44 34.86 -45.75
CA GLN A 379 -9.28 36.05 -45.67
C GLN A 379 -8.46 37.36 -45.72
N ILE A 380 -7.29 37.41 -45.06
CA ILE A 380 -6.36 38.54 -45.13
C ILE A 380 -5.89 38.76 -46.58
N GLU A 381 -5.53 37.69 -47.28
CA GLU A 381 -5.08 37.80 -48.68
C GLU A 381 -6.22 38.24 -49.61
N ALA A 382 -7.45 37.77 -49.36
CA ALA A 382 -8.63 38.23 -50.10
C ALA A 382 -8.91 39.73 -49.90
N VAL A 383 -8.65 40.28 -48.71
CA VAL A 383 -8.76 41.74 -48.45
C VAL A 383 -7.71 42.52 -49.22
N LYS A 384 -6.45 42.05 -49.25
CA LYS A 384 -5.38 42.69 -50.04
C LYS A 384 -5.70 42.68 -51.53
N GLN A 385 -6.27 41.59 -52.03
CA GLN A 385 -6.69 41.51 -53.43
C GLN A 385 -7.87 42.46 -53.71
N PHE A 386 -8.84 42.53 -52.81
CA PHE A 386 -9.97 43.47 -52.92
C PHE A 386 -9.50 44.94 -52.97
N GLU A 387 -8.52 45.31 -52.15
CA GLU A 387 -7.91 46.66 -52.19
C GLU A 387 -7.30 46.96 -53.56
N LYS A 388 -6.50 46.03 -54.12
CA LYS A 388 -5.90 46.18 -55.46
C LYS A 388 -6.96 46.37 -56.54
N ASP A 389 -8.04 45.60 -56.50
CA ASP A 389 -9.12 45.65 -57.48
C ASP A 389 -9.88 46.99 -57.41
N VAL A 390 -10.11 47.52 -56.20
CA VAL A 390 -10.75 48.83 -55.99
C VAL A 390 -9.84 49.96 -56.50
N VAL A 391 -8.54 49.93 -56.18
CA VAL A 391 -7.56 50.92 -56.68
C VAL A 391 -7.49 50.90 -58.20
N PHE A 392 -7.42 49.72 -58.82
CA PHE A 392 -7.42 49.57 -60.27
C PHE A 392 -8.67 50.18 -60.91
N ASN A 393 -9.85 49.92 -60.34
CA ASN A 393 -11.10 50.47 -60.85
C ASN A 393 -11.22 51.99 -60.70
N ILE A 394 -10.64 52.61 -59.66
CA ILE A 394 -10.59 54.08 -59.54
C ILE A 394 -9.69 54.67 -60.61
N VAL A 395 -8.48 54.12 -60.77
CA VAL A 395 -7.47 54.58 -61.74
C VAL A 395 -7.94 54.40 -63.19
N TYR A 396 -8.83 53.45 -63.47
CA TYR A 396 -9.38 53.25 -64.80
C TYR A 396 -10.64 54.12 -65.08
N LYS A 397 -11.28 54.63 -64.03
CA LYS A 397 -12.54 55.39 -64.10
C LYS A 397 -12.33 56.91 -64.12
N TYR A 398 -11.13 57.37 -63.77
CA TYR A 398 -10.65 58.75 -63.83
C TYR A 398 -9.35 58.80 -64.61
#